data_AF-A0A5R9EB22-F1
#
_entry.id   AF-A0A5R9EB22-F1
#
_cell.length_a   1.000
_cell.length_b   1.000
_cell.length_c   1.000
_cell.angle_alpha   90.00
_cell.angle_beta   90.00
_cell.angle_gamma   90.00
#
_symmetry.space_group_name_H-M   'P 1'
#
loop_
_entity.id
_entity.type
_entity.pdbx_description
1 polymer ?
#
loop_
_entity_poly.entity_id
_entity_poly.type
_entity_poly.pdbx_seq_one_letter_code
_entity_poly.pdbx_strand_id
1 'polypeptide(L)'
;MDGIVFGLSALFGIAGTVLSAREAWRQRGRNDYRIARFARTVAFGVCTIGVVFAIPPVEDLVESMTGMNNAAKLGAHFCAVLWCGSLQLMLVDWSYNHEVLKASLYARIAFAACVLTAMLPLFVATTNESIEFTTEHAAVPGVTVYLMVYLAYVAITCGEIAFLCSGMALSARRSGHIWSARGLGMSAAAAILGVAYAASKGSYLVSHYLGHPWPLRAEEVASPALAGLAVIALITGLTMAMVGRRISSRKASVSAGV
;
A
#
# COMPACT_ATOMS: atom_id res chain seq x y z
N MET A 1 -17.24 -10.93 -6.33
CA MET A 1 -17.40 -9.81 -5.35
C MET A 1 -16.29 -8.78 -5.50
N ASP A 2 -15.15 -9.20 -6.04
CA ASP A 2 -13.91 -8.44 -6.18
C ASP A 2 -14.09 -7.16 -6.98
N GLY A 3 -14.87 -7.19 -8.06
CA GLY A 3 -15.16 -5.99 -8.85
C GLY A 3 -15.83 -4.86 -8.08
N ILE A 4 -16.68 -5.17 -7.08
CA ILE A 4 -17.33 -4.14 -6.25
C ILE A 4 -16.34 -3.58 -5.22
N VAL A 5 -15.56 -4.45 -4.57
CA VAL A 5 -14.55 -4.05 -3.58
C VAL A 5 -13.48 -3.20 -4.24
N PHE A 6 -12.91 -3.66 -5.34
CA PHE A 6 -11.90 -2.91 -6.11
C PHE A 6 -12.49 -1.68 -6.79
N GLY A 7 -13.74 -1.73 -7.28
CA GLY A 7 -14.43 -0.54 -7.80
C GLY A 7 -14.59 0.57 -6.75
N LEU A 8 -14.99 0.23 -5.53
CA LEU A 8 -15.06 1.19 -4.42
C LEU A 8 -13.68 1.69 -4.02
N SER A 9 -12.68 0.80 -3.90
CA SER A 9 -11.30 1.19 -3.63
C SER A 9 -10.74 2.12 -4.70
N ALA A 10 -11.12 1.95 -5.98
CA ALA A 10 -10.69 2.81 -7.08
C ALA A 10 -11.27 4.22 -6.92
N LEU A 11 -12.56 4.35 -6.57
CA LEU A 11 -13.18 5.66 -6.32
C LEU A 11 -12.50 6.41 -5.15
N PHE A 12 -12.21 5.71 -4.05
CA PHE A 12 -11.45 6.27 -2.93
C PHE A 12 -10.01 6.63 -3.32
N GLY A 13 -9.36 5.79 -4.14
CA GLY A 13 -8.04 6.04 -4.71
C GLY A 13 -8.00 7.30 -5.57
N ILE A 14 -8.94 7.44 -6.51
CA ILE A 14 -9.07 8.62 -7.39
C ILE A 14 -9.29 9.87 -6.53
N ALA A 15 -10.25 9.84 -5.61
CA ALA A 15 -10.52 10.97 -4.72
C ALA A 15 -9.28 11.35 -3.90
N GLY A 16 -8.60 10.36 -3.30
CA GLY A 16 -7.36 10.56 -2.54
C GLY A 16 -6.25 11.17 -3.39
N THR A 17 -6.06 10.66 -4.60
CA THR A 17 -5.05 11.12 -5.57
C THR A 17 -5.31 12.55 -6.00
N VAL A 18 -6.54 12.88 -6.42
CA VAL A 18 -6.93 14.22 -6.84
C VAL A 18 -6.75 15.23 -5.70
N LEU A 19 -7.22 14.90 -4.50
CA LEU A 19 -7.02 15.75 -3.32
C LEU A 19 -5.54 15.94 -3.01
N SER A 20 -4.73 14.90 -3.14
CA SER A 20 -3.31 14.95 -2.82
C SER A 20 -2.48 15.69 -3.84
N ALA A 21 -2.75 15.50 -5.13
CA ALA A 21 -2.14 16.24 -6.22
C ALA A 21 -2.50 17.73 -6.13
N ARG A 22 -3.76 18.07 -5.85
CA ARG A 22 -4.21 19.46 -5.64
C ARG A 22 -3.50 20.11 -4.47
N GLU A 23 -3.33 19.38 -3.37
CA GLU A 23 -2.57 19.84 -2.19
C GLU A 23 -1.10 20.07 -2.52
N ALA A 24 -0.48 19.12 -3.23
CA ALA A 24 0.91 19.19 -3.66
C ALA A 24 1.16 20.42 -4.54
N TRP A 25 0.25 20.68 -5.46
CA TRP A 25 0.27 21.86 -6.33
C TRP A 25 0.11 23.16 -5.54
N ARG A 26 -0.88 23.25 -4.65
CA ARG A 26 -1.15 24.46 -3.85
C ARG A 26 0.00 24.85 -2.95
N GLN A 27 0.74 23.88 -2.42
CA GLN A 27 1.82 24.13 -1.47
C GLN A 27 3.21 24.13 -2.10
N ARG A 28 3.32 24.14 -3.44
CA ARG A 28 4.59 23.99 -4.19
C ARG A 28 5.69 24.96 -3.76
N GLY A 29 5.34 26.14 -3.22
CA GLY A 29 6.29 27.13 -2.70
C GLY A 29 6.81 26.93 -1.27
N ARG A 30 6.31 25.94 -0.51
CA ARG A 30 6.75 25.68 0.89
C ARG A 30 7.71 24.48 0.93
N ASN A 31 8.91 24.70 1.48
CA ASN A 31 10.00 23.71 1.48
C ASN A 31 9.84 22.62 2.56
N ASP A 32 8.97 22.82 3.56
CA ASP A 32 8.71 21.83 4.60
C ASP A 32 7.99 20.58 4.05
N TYR A 33 8.51 19.38 4.40
CA TYR A 33 7.95 18.07 4.07
C TYR A 33 7.80 17.79 2.56
N ARG A 34 8.78 18.24 1.76
CA ARG A 34 8.75 18.09 0.29
C ARG A 34 8.72 16.62 -0.14
N ILE A 35 9.47 15.75 0.55
CA ILE A 35 9.55 14.31 0.26
C ILE A 35 8.24 13.62 0.62
N ALA A 36 7.73 13.79 1.84
CA ALA A 36 6.45 13.21 2.24
C ALA A 36 5.29 13.61 1.31
N ARG A 37 5.28 14.85 0.82
CA ARG A 37 4.22 15.32 -0.06
C ARG A 37 4.24 14.66 -1.43
N PHE A 38 5.43 14.52 -2.02
CA PHE A 38 5.61 13.83 -3.28
C PHE A 38 5.31 12.33 -3.12
N ALA A 39 5.93 11.70 -2.10
CA ALA A 39 5.74 10.29 -1.80
C ALA A 39 4.27 9.94 -1.57
N ARG A 40 3.49 10.79 -0.89
CA ARG A 40 2.03 10.60 -0.74
C ARG A 40 1.28 10.64 -2.07
N THR A 41 1.62 11.58 -2.94
CA THR A 41 0.95 11.74 -4.23
C THR A 41 1.22 10.53 -5.11
N VAL A 42 2.48 10.05 -5.10
CA VAL A 42 2.87 8.79 -5.75
C VAL A 42 2.13 7.62 -5.12
N ALA A 43 2.10 7.50 -3.79
CA ALA A 43 1.43 6.41 -3.08
C ALA A 43 -0.04 6.29 -3.50
N PHE A 44 -0.81 7.38 -3.50
CA PHE A 44 -2.22 7.33 -3.88
C PHE A 44 -2.43 7.10 -5.37
N GLY A 45 -1.62 7.75 -6.23
CA GLY A 45 -1.72 7.55 -7.68
C GLY A 45 -1.44 6.11 -8.06
N VAL A 46 -0.36 5.53 -7.54
CA VAL A 46 0.03 4.15 -7.79
C VAL A 46 -0.98 3.16 -7.18
N CYS A 47 -1.49 3.42 -5.98
CA CYS A 47 -2.57 2.62 -5.39
C CYS A 47 -3.82 2.62 -6.29
N THR A 48 -4.19 3.78 -6.85
CA THR A 48 -5.32 3.90 -7.78
C THR A 48 -5.10 3.06 -9.02
N ILE A 49 -3.92 3.17 -9.64
CA ILE A 49 -3.56 2.38 -10.83
C ILE A 49 -3.60 0.87 -10.52
N GLY A 50 -3.03 0.46 -9.38
CA GLY A 50 -3.01 -0.94 -8.97
C GLY A 50 -4.42 -1.52 -8.74
N VAL A 51 -5.31 -0.74 -8.14
CA VAL A 51 -6.72 -1.15 -7.95
C VAL A 51 -7.46 -1.20 -9.29
N VAL A 52 -7.18 -0.28 -10.21
CA VAL A 52 -7.76 -0.29 -11.56
C VAL A 52 -7.35 -1.54 -12.33
N PHE A 53 -6.09 -1.99 -12.22
CA PHE A 53 -5.64 -3.25 -12.79
C PHE A 53 -6.33 -4.49 -12.21
N ALA A 54 -6.90 -4.40 -11.00
CA ALA A 54 -7.62 -5.50 -10.36
C ALA A 54 -9.12 -5.57 -10.77
N ILE A 55 -9.57 -4.72 -11.68
CA ILE A 55 -10.95 -4.73 -12.20
C ILE A 55 -10.99 -5.69 -13.41
N PRO A 56 -11.87 -6.73 -13.42
CA PRO A 56 -11.81 -7.78 -14.46
C PRO A 56 -11.88 -7.25 -15.90
N PRO A 57 -12.78 -6.31 -16.26
CA PRO A 57 -12.77 -5.70 -17.60
C PRO A 57 -11.46 -5.00 -17.99
N VAL A 58 -10.71 -4.48 -17.01
CA VAL A 58 -9.42 -3.82 -17.25
C VAL A 58 -8.32 -4.86 -17.40
N GLU A 59 -8.39 -5.94 -16.64
CA GLU A 59 -7.50 -7.10 -16.78
C GLU A 59 -7.56 -7.65 -18.22
N ASP A 60 -8.77 -7.99 -18.70
CA ASP A 60 -8.98 -8.48 -20.07
C ASP A 60 -8.44 -7.51 -21.15
N LEU A 61 -8.65 -6.21 -20.94
CA LEU A 61 -8.18 -5.18 -21.85
C LEU A 61 -6.65 -5.07 -21.87
N VAL A 62 -6.01 -5.11 -20.70
CA VAL A 62 -4.55 -5.00 -20.60
C VAL A 62 -3.88 -6.24 -21.19
N GLU A 63 -4.42 -7.42 -20.94
CA GLU A 63 -3.90 -8.67 -21.50
C GLU A 63 -4.06 -8.72 -23.02
N SER A 64 -5.22 -8.32 -23.55
CA SER A 64 -5.42 -8.23 -25.00
C SER A 64 -4.54 -7.19 -25.69
N MET A 65 -4.25 -6.05 -25.05
CA MET A 65 -3.36 -5.03 -25.62
C MET A 65 -1.88 -5.41 -25.56
N THR A 66 -1.45 -6.06 -24.48
CA THR A 66 -0.03 -6.41 -24.28
C THR A 66 0.34 -7.76 -24.91
N GLY A 67 -0.66 -8.62 -25.17
CA GLY A 67 -0.45 -10.01 -25.57
C GLY A 67 0.21 -10.86 -24.47
N MET A 68 0.27 -10.34 -23.24
CA MET A 68 0.91 -10.97 -22.09
C MET A 68 -0.15 -11.37 -21.07
N ASN A 69 -0.31 -12.68 -20.86
CA ASN A 69 -1.17 -13.21 -19.80
C ASN A 69 -0.65 -12.73 -18.44
N ASN A 70 -1.56 -12.38 -17.53
CA ASN A 70 -1.29 -11.82 -16.20
C ASN A 70 -0.60 -10.45 -16.17
N ALA A 71 -0.55 -9.71 -17.29
CA ALA A 71 0.08 -8.39 -17.32
C ALA A 71 -0.57 -7.41 -16.34
N ALA A 72 -1.90 -7.45 -16.20
CA ALA A 72 -2.62 -6.61 -15.23
C ALA A 72 -2.28 -6.99 -13.79
N LYS A 73 -2.22 -8.29 -13.47
CA LYS A 73 -1.83 -8.80 -12.14
C LYS A 73 -0.39 -8.43 -11.77
N LEU A 74 0.55 -8.53 -12.72
CA LEU A 74 1.92 -8.05 -12.51
C LEU A 74 1.93 -6.55 -12.23
N GLY A 75 1.20 -5.77 -13.03
CA GLY A 75 1.04 -4.33 -12.84
C GLY A 75 0.46 -3.98 -11.47
N ALA A 76 -0.56 -4.70 -11.01
CA ALA A 76 -1.17 -4.53 -9.69
C ALA A 76 -0.17 -4.81 -8.57
N HIS A 77 0.60 -5.90 -8.66
CA HIS A 77 1.64 -6.24 -7.68
C HIS A 77 2.76 -5.20 -7.64
N PHE A 78 3.22 -4.72 -8.79
CA PHE A 78 4.19 -3.62 -8.88
C PHE A 78 3.68 -2.35 -8.22
N CYS A 79 2.42 -2.01 -8.50
CA CYS A 79 1.77 -0.87 -7.88
C CYS A 79 1.68 -1.04 -6.35
N ALA A 80 1.35 -2.23 -5.85
CA ALA A 80 1.32 -2.49 -4.42
C ALA A 80 2.70 -2.32 -3.76
N VAL A 81 3.78 -2.81 -4.38
CA VAL A 81 5.16 -2.67 -3.89
C VAL A 81 5.57 -1.19 -3.81
N LEU A 82 5.31 -0.44 -4.89
CA LEU A 82 5.60 0.99 -4.98
C LEU A 82 4.72 1.81 -4.02
N TRP A 83 3.47 1.41 -3.80
CA TRP A 83 2.56 2.02 -2.85
C TRP A 83 3.09 1.89 -1.42
N CYS A 84 3.41 0.66 -0.98
CA CYS A 84 4.02 0.41 0.33
C CYS A 84 5.33 1.17 0.51
N GLY A 85 6.22 1.12 -0.50
CA GLY A 85 7.50 1.84 -0.45
C GLY A 85 7.30 3.34 -0.30
N SER A 86 6.41 3.94 -1.09
CA SER A 86 6.09 5.37 -1.03
C SER A 86 5.52 5.79 0.33
N LEU A 87 4.68 4.95 0.93
CA LEU A 87 4.15 5.19 2.28
C LEU A 87 5.25 5.15 3.34
N GLN A 88 6.19 4.21 3.27
CA GLN A 88 7.32 4.17 4.21
C GLN A 88 8.20 5.41 4.05
N LEU A 89 8.51 5.85 2.82
CA LEU A 89 9.29 7.08 2.60
C LEU A 89 8.58 8.30 3.21
N MET A 90 7.25 8.38 3.07
CA MET A 90 6.45 9.45 3.67
C MET A 90 6.51 9.42 5.21
N LEU A 91 6.37 8.25 5.84
CA LEU A 91 6.39 8.14 7.30
C LEU A 91 7.78 8.37 7.88
N VAL A 92 8.82 7.94 7.19
CA VAL A 92 10.22 8.18 7.59
C VAL A 92 10.55 9.67 7.58
N ASP A 93 10.09 10.42 6.56
CA ASP A 93 10.20 11.89 6.51
C ASP A 93 9.39 12.58 7.62
N TRP A 94 8.35 11.92 8.17
CA TRP A 94 7.61 12.43 9.32
C TRP A 94 8.24 12.08 10.68
N SER A 95 8.98 10.96 10.77
CA SER A 95 9.42 10.40 12.05
C SER A 95 10.88 10.66 12.40
N TYR A 96 11.78 10.78 11.42
CA TYR A 96 13.23 10.85 11.67
C TYR A 96 13.82 12.26 11.55
N ASN A 97 14.80 12.56 12.40
CA ASN A 97 15.67 13.72 12.24
C ASN A 97 16.58 13.55 11.00
N HIS A 98 16.95 14.67 10.36
CA HIS A 98 17.60 14.73 9.04
C HIS A 98 18.91 13.91 8.91
N GLU A 99 19.60 13.63 10.02
CA GLU A 99 20.89 12.94 10.01
C GLU A 99 20.81 11.47 9.58
N VAL A 100 19.79 10.74 10.03
CA VAL A 100 19.59 9.30 9.69
C VAL A 100 18.64 9.12 8.51
N LEU A 101 18.01 10.21 8.06
CA LEU A 101 16.95 10.21 7.05
C LEU A 101 17.42 9.60 5.73
N LYS A 102 18.59 10.01 5.22
CA LYS A 102 19.07 9.57 3.89
C LYS A 102 19.33 8.07 3.83
N ALA A 103 20.07 7.51 4.80
CA ALA A 103 20.37 6.08 4.85
C ALA A 103 19.09 5.25 4.95
N SER A 104 18.14 5.69 5.78
CA SER A 104 16.83 5.06 5.96
C SER A 104 15.99 5.08 4.67
N LEU A 105 16.00 6.19 3.92
CA LEU A 105 15.34 6.28 2.62
C LEU A 105 16.00 5.36 1.58
N TYR A 106 17.33 5.36 1.47
CA TYR A 106 18.05 4.50 0.53
C TYR A 106 17.83 3.02 0.79
N ALA A 107 17.82 2.59 2.06
CA ALA A 107 17.58 1.19 2.42
C ALA A 107 16.20 0.71 1.93
N ARG A 108 15.16 1.55 2.03
CA ARG A 108 13.80 1.20 1.58
C ARG A 108 13.65 1.23 0.07
N ILE A 109 14.29 2.19 -0.60
CA ILE A 109 14.34 2.23 -2.06
C ILE A 109 15.08 0.99 -2.59
N ALA A 110 16.22 0.65 -1.99
CA ALA A 110 16.99 -0.54 -2.36
C ALA A 110 16.18 -1.82 -2.12
N PHE A 111 15.49 -1.93 -0.99
CA PHE A 111 14.64 -3.09 -0.70
C PHE A 111 13.50 -3.24 -1.71
N ALA A 112 12.79 -2.15 -2.02
CA ALA A 112 11.75 -2.16 -3.06
C ALA A 112 12.31 -2.52 -4.43
N ALA A 113 13.46 -1.95 -4.82
CA ALA A 113 14.11 -2.24 -6.09
C ALA A 113 14.56 -3.71 -6.19
N CYS A 114 15.13 -4.27 -5.12
CA CYS A 114 15.50 -5.69 -5.05
C CYS A 114 14.28 -6.59 -5.22
N VAL A 115 13.15 -6.29 -4.56
CA VAL A 115 11.92 -7.08 -4.67
C VAL A 115 11.34 -6.99 -6.09
N LEU A 116 11.22 -5.80 -6.66
CA LEU A 116 10.74 -5.64 -8.05
C LEU A 116 11.64 -6.39 -9.04
N THR A 117 12.96 -6.31 -8.85
CA THR A 117 13.93 -7.01 -9.69
C THR A 117 13.87 -8.52 -9.53
N ALA A 118 13.57 -9.03 -8.33
CA ALA A 118 13.38 -10.47 -8.09
C ALA A 118 12.06 -10.99 -8.68
N MET A 119 11.00 -10.18 -8.65
CA MET A 119 9.68 -10.56 -9.18
C MET A 119 9.67 -10.70 -10.70
N LEU A 120 10.44 -9.91 -11.46
CA LEU A 120 10.44 -9.96 -12.93
C LEU A 120 10.91 -11.31 -13.50
N PRO A 121 12.10 -11.85 -13.15
CA PRO A 121 12.53 -13.15 -13.65
C PRO A 121 11.58 -14.28 -13.24
N LEU A 122 11.05 -14.25 -12.01
CA LEU A 122 10.09 -15.23 -11.53
C LEU A 122 8.79 -15.18 -12.36
N PHE A 123 8.33 -13.98 -12.68
CA PHE A 123 7.16 -13.79 -13.55
C PHE A 123 7.42 -14.32 -14.96
N VAL A 124 8.53 -13.93 -15.59
CA VAL A 124 8.89 -14.36 -16.95
C VAL A 124 9.07 -15.88 -17.04
N ALA A 125 9.68 -16.49 -16.02
CA ALA A 125 9.91 -17.93 -16.00
C ALA A 125 8.64 -18.77 -15.77
N THR A 126 7.59 -18.18 -15.18
CA THR A 126 6.39 -18.92 -14.74
C THR A 126 5.14 -18.56 -15.55
N THR A 127 5.14 -17.43 -16.24
CA THR A 127 3.99 -16.96 -17.03
C THR A 127 3.63 -17.97 -18.12
N ASN A 128 2.36 -18.36 -18.16
CA ASN A 128 1.76 -19.18 -19.20
C ASN A 128 0.29 -18.77 -19.38
N GLU A 129 -0.30 -19.09 -20.53
CA GLU A 129 -1.70 -18.79 -20.90
C GLU A 129 -2.72 -19.47 -19.99
N SER A 130 -2.36 -20.62 -19.41
CA SER A 130 -3.24 -21.37 -18.50
C SER A 130 -2.90 -21.20 -17.02
N ILE A 131 -1.99 -20.29 -16.65
CA ILE A 131 -1.49 -20.15 -15.28
C ILE A 131 -1.68 -18.71 -14.83
N GLU A 132 -2.53 -18.50 -13.84
CA GLU A 132 -2.67 -17.19 -13.20
C GLU A 132 -1.77 -17.04 -11.98
N PHE A 133 -1.31 -15.81 -11.70
CA PHE A 133 -0.55 -15.52 -10.46
C PHE A 133 -1.47 -15.34 -9.25
N THR A 134 -2.30 -16.36 -9.00
CA THR A 134 -3.33 -16.41 -7.97
C THR A 134 -3.10 -17.62 -7.05
N THR A 135 -3.83 -17.65 -5.93
CA THR A 135 -3.83 -18.78 -4.99
C THR A 135 -4.39 -20.06 -5.60
N GLU A 136 -5.21 -19.97 -6.65
CA GLU A 136 -5.67 -21.10 -7.46
C GLU A 136 -4.50 -21.91 -8.06
N HIS A 137 -3.41 -21.23 -8.43
CA HIS A 137 -2.22 -21.85 -9.01
C HIS A 137 -1.11 -22.09 -7.98
N ALA A 138 -1.44 -22.20 -6.69
CA ALA A 138 -0.49 -22.47 -5.61
C ALA A 138 0.26 -23.81 -5.77
N ALA A 139 -0.24 -24.71 -6.60
CA ALA A 139 0.45 -25.95 -6.98
C ALA A 139 1.68 -25.72 -7.88
N VAL A 140 1.75 -24.58 -8.58
CA VAL A 140 2.88 -24.23 -9.45
C VAL A 140 4.00 -23.60 -8.62
N PRO A 141 5.19 -24.23 -8.51
CA PRO A 141 6.24 -23.75 -7.62
C PRO A 141 6.68 -22.31 -7.91
N GLY A 142 6.74 -21.92 -9.19
CA GLY A 142 7.11 -20.56 -9.59
C GLY A 142 6.12 -19.49 -9.11
N VAL A 143 4.82 -19.79 -9.15
CA VAL A 143 3.76 -18.87 -8.68
C VAL A 143 3.85 -18.71 -7.17
N THR A 144 4.04 -19.82 -6.46
CA THR A 144 4.19 -19.82 -5.00
C THR A 144 5.41 -19.01 -4.56
N VAL A 145 6.58 -19.20 -5.18
CA VAL A 145 7.79 -18.43 -4.85
C VAL A 145 7.58 -16.94 -5.15
N TYR A 146 7.01 -16.62 -6.31
CA TYR A 146 6.68 -15.24 -6.69
C TYR A 146 5.77 -14.57 -5.65
N LEU A 147 4.67 -15.24 -5.28
CA LEU A 147 3.70 -14.71 -4.31
C LEU A 147 4.30 -14.59 -2.92
N MET A 148 5.13 -15.53 -2.48
CA MET A 148 5.81 -15.45 -1.17
C MET A 148 6.78 -14.27 -1.09
N VAL A 149 7.56 -13.99 -2.14
CA VAL A 149 8.44 -12.81 -2.21
C VAL A 149 7.61 -11.52 -2.09
N TYR A 150 6.54 -11.43 -2.86
CA TYR A 150 5.62 -10.28 -2.83
C TYR A 150 4.96 -10.11 -1.44
N LEU A 151 4.38 -11.17 -0.89
CA LEU A 151 3.66 -11.13 0.39
C LEU A 151 4.60 -10.85 1.58
N ALA A 152 5.83 -11.36 1.54
CA ALA A 152 6.84 -11.04 2.54
C ALA A 152 7.16 -9.53 2.55
N TYR A 153 7.33 -8.92 1.36
CA TYR A 153 7.52 -7.48 1.26
C TYR A 153 6.31 -6.72 1.82
N VAL A 154 5.08 -7.10 1.45
CA VAL A 154 3.86 -6.47 1.98
C VAL A 154 3.80 -6.61 3.50
N ALA A 155 4.04 -7.79 4.07
CA ALA A 155 4.01 -8.01 5.51
C ALA A 155 5.04 -7.13 6.25
N ILE A 156 6.28 -7.10 5.78
CA ILE A 156 7.36 -6.30 6.38
C ILE A 156 7.01 -4.80 6.31
N THR A 157 6.63 -4.31 5.12
CA THR A 157 6.36 -2.89 4.92
C THR A 157 5.12 -2.42 5.67
N CYS A 158 4.03 -3.21 5.67
CA CYS A 158 2.84 -2.93 6.46
C CYS A 158 3.12 -3.01 7.98
N GLY A 159 3.93 -3.96 8.44
CA GLY A 159 4.35 -4.05 9.84
C GLY A 159 5.10 -2.79 10.29
N GLU A 160 6.01 -2.30 9.46
CA GLU A 160 6.72 -1.05 9.73
C GLU A 160 5.79 0.17 9.71
N ILE A 161 4.89 0.27 8.74
CA ILE A 161 3.87 1.34 8.68
C ILE A 161 3.02 1.34 9.97
N ALA A 162 2.58 0.17 10.42
CA ALA A 162 1.82 0.02 11.65
C ALA A 162 2.60 0.51 12.87
N PHE A 163 3.88 0.13 12.96
CA PHE A 163 4.77 0.57 14.04
C PHE A 163 4.96 2.09 14.05
N LEU A 164 5.36 2.69 12.92
CA LEU A 164 5.59 4.13 12.79
C LEU A 164 4.32 4.94 13.04
N CYS A 165 3.19 4.54 12.45
CA CYS A 165 1.91 5.22 12.66
C CYS A 165 1.46 5.14 14.12
N SER A 166 1.66 4.01 14.80
CA SER A 166 1.32 3.85 16.22
C SER A 166 2.16 4.76 17.11
N GLY A 167 3.47 4.80 16.89
CA GLY A 167 4.38 5.70 17.62
C GLY A 167 4.03 7.17 17.43
N MET A 168 3.78 7.59 16.18
CA MET A 168 3.35 8.97 15.89
C MET A 168 1.96 9.28 16.45
N ALA A 169 1.02 8.33 16.45
CA ALA A 169 -0.31 8.51 17.03
C ALA A 169 -0.24 8.75 18.54
N LEU A 170 0.63 8.01 19.23
CA LEU A 170 0.86 8.18 20.66
C LEU A 170 1.47 9.55 20.98
N SER A 171 2.49 9.97 20.21
CA SER A 171 3.09 11.30 20.34
C SER A 171 2.06 12.41 20.10
N ALA A 172 1.28 12.33 19.01
CA ALA A 172 0.25 13.30 18.70
C ALA A 172 -0.84 13.39 19.78
N ARG A 173 -1.23 12.25 20.40
CA ARG A 173 -2.15 12.24 21.55
C ARG A 173 -1.59 13.01 22.74
N ARG A 174 -0.33 12.77 23.10
CA ARG A 174 0.33 13.44 24.23
C ARG A 174 0.44 14.95 24.03
N SER A 175 0.61 15.40 22.79
CA SER A 175 0.63 16.83 22.43
C SER A 175 -0.76 17.45 22.22
N GLY A 176 -1.86 16.75 22.52
CA GLY A 176 -3.23 17.29 22.38
C GLY A 176 -3.77 17.34 20.95
N HIS A 177 -3.07 16.76 19.97
CA HIS A 177 -3.46 16.73 18.56
C HIS A 177 -4.38 15.54 18.23
N ILE A 178 -5.58 15.53 18.82
CA ILE A 178 -6.51 14.38 18.81
C ILE A 178 -6.88 13.93 17.39
N TRP A 179 -7.16 14.84 16.46
CA TRP A 179 -7.52 14.51 15.07
C TRP A 179 -6.37 13.83 14.33
N SER A 180 -5.14 14.35 14.49
CA SER A 180 -3.93 13.75 13.91
C SER A 180 -3.70 12.34 14.44
N ALA A 181 -3.88 12.16 15.74
CA ALA A 181 -3.70 10.86 16.37
C ALA A 181 -4.75 9.82 15.98
N ARG A 182 -6.02 10.24 15.77
CA ARG A 182 -7.06 9.34 15.27
C ARG A 182 -6.77 8.89 13.84
N GLY A 183 -6.34 9.81 12.97
CA GLY A 183 -5.95 9.47 11.59
C GLY A 183 -4.75 8.52 11.53
N LEU A 184 -3.71 8.78 12.35
CA LEU A 184 -2.55 7.90 12.47
C LEU A 184 -2.91 6.53 13.06
N GLY A 185 -3.78 6.49 14.08
CA GLY A 185 -4.27 5.23 14.65
C GLY A 185 -5.09 4.40 13.64
N MET A 186 -5.94 5.06 12.85
CA MET A 186 -6.65 4.41 11.75
C MET A 186 -5.69 3.88 10.67
N SER A 187 -4.63 4.63 10.37
CA SER A 187 -3.59 4.19 9.43
C SER A 187 -2.81 2.99 9.96
N ALA A 188 -2.55 2.93 11.27
CA ALA A 188 -1.92 1.78 11.91
C ALA A 188 -2.82 0.54 11.84
N ALA A 189 -4.12 0.68 12.13
CA ALA A 189 -5.08 -0.42 12.00
C ALA A 189 -5.18 -0.92 10.55
N ALA A 190 -5.19 0.00 9.58
CA ALA A 190 -5.18 -0.34 8.15
C ALA A 190 -3.92 -1.13 7.75
N ALA A 191 -2.76 -0.75 8.27
CA ALA A 191 -1.52 -1.46 8.02
C ALA A 191 -1.52 -2.87 8.66
N ILE A 192 -2.12 -3.03 9.85
CA ILE A 192 -2.33 -4.35 10.46
C ILE A 192 -3.23 -5.23 9.57
N LEU A 193 -4.27 -4.68 8.95
CA LEU A 193 -5.07 -5.41 7.96
C LEU A 193 -4.23 -5.85 6.75
N GLY A 194 -3.29 -5.01 6.29
CA GLY A 194 -2.32 -5.39 5.25
C GLY A 194 -1.41 -6.55 5.65
N VAL A 195 -0.94 -6.57 6.90
CA VAL A 195 -0.20 -7.72 7.46
C VAL A 195 -1.09 -8.96 7.54
N ALA A 196 -2.34 -8.82 7.99
CA ALA A 196 -3.30 -9.92 8.06
C ALA A 196 -3.62 -10.50 6.68
N TYR A 197 -3.76 -9.65 5.65
CA TYR A 197 -3.86 -10.06 4.25
C TYR A 197 -2.66 -10.89 3.82
N ALA A 198 -1.44 -10.39 4.06
CA ALA A 198 -0.22 -11.08 3.68
C ALA A 198 -0.07 -12.42 4.41
N ALA A 199 -0.40 -12.46 5.70
CA ALA A 199 -0.37 -13.66 6.52
C ALA A 199 -1.43 -14.69 6.08
N SER A 200 -2.65 -14.26 5.77
CA SER A 200 -3.74 -15.10 5.25
C SER A 200 -3.31 -15.81 3.95
N LYS A 201 -2.93 -15.02 2.94
CA LYS A 201 -2.54 -15.52 1.63
C LYS A 201 -1.24 -16.35 1.68
N GLY A 202 -0.26 -15.92 2.47
CA GLY A 202 1.00 -16.65 2.64
C GLY A 202 0.81 -17.97 3.37
N SER A 203 -0.03 -17.99 4.41
CA SER A 203 -0.35 -19.22 5.15
C SER A 203 -1.12 -20.20 4.27
N TYR A 204 -1.98 -19.72 3.36
CA TYR A 204 -2.61 -20.58 2.36
C TYR A 204 -1.57 -21.26 1.47
N LEU A 205 -0.61 -20.51 0.92
CA LEU A 205 0.46 -21.07 0.08
C LEU A 205 1.31 -22.11 0.83
N VAL A 206 1.66 -21.84 2.09
CA VAL A 206 2.39 -22.79 2.94
C VAL A 206 1.55 -24.03 3.23
N SER A 207 0.27 -23.87 3.57
CA SER A 207 -0.64 -24.99 3.81
C SER A 207 -0.82 -25.87 2.57
N HIS A 208 -0.87 -25.24 1.40
CA HIS A 208 -0.94 -25.92 0.11
C HIS A 208 0.35 -26.72 -0.17
N TYR A 209 1.52 -26.14 0.09
CA TYR A 209 2.81 -26.82 -0.01
C TYR A 209 2.93 -28.03 0.93
N LEU A 210 2.34 -27.93 2.13
CA LEU A 210 2.31 -29.02 3.12
C LEU A 210 1.22 -30.08 2.83
N GLY A 211 0.43 -29.93 1.77
CA GLY A 211 -0.64 -30.87 1.40
C GLY A 211 -1.92 -30.74 2.25
N HIS A 212 -2.08 -29.66 3.01
CA HIS A 212 -3.25 -29.39 3.86
C HIS A 212 -3.91 -28.04 3.56
N PRO A 213 -4.26 -27.73 2.30
CA PRO A 213 -4.93 -26.47 1.98
C PRO A 213 -6.34 -26.42 2.59
N TRP A 214 -6.70 -25.28 3.16
CA TRP A 214 -8.09 -25.01 3.51
C TRP A 214 -8.91 -24.63 2.25
N PRO A 215 -10.25 -24.48 2.34
CA PRO A 215 -11.08 -24.21 1.16
C PRO A 215 -10.68 -22.91 0.44
N LEU A 216 -10.37 -23.01 -0.86
CA LEU A 216 -9.97 -21.86 -1.71
C LEU A 216 -10.99 -20.71 -1.65
N ARG A 217 -12.29 -21.03 -1.68
CA ARG A 217 -13.37 -20.03 -1.58
C ARG A 217 -13.27 -19.15 -0.33
N ALA A 218 -12.79 -19.69 0.79
CA ALA A 218 -12.64 -18.90 2.01
C ALA A 218 -11.46 -17.92 1.89
N GLU A 219 -10.39 -18.34 1.22
CA GLU A 219 -9.22 -17.49 0.93
C GLU A 219 -9.57 -16.37 -0.06
N GLU A 220 -10.25 -16.72 -1.15
CA GLU A 220 -10.68 -15.78 -2.19
C GLU A 220 -11.68 -14.73 -1.68
N VAL A 221 -12.38 -15.00 -0.58
CA VAL A 221 -13.23 -14.00 0.07
C VAL A 221 -12.45 -13.18 1.09
N ALA A 222 -11.64 -13.83 1.94
CA ALA A 222 -10.94 -13.17 3.03
C ALA A 222 -9.84 -12.23 2.55
N SER A 223 -9.02 -12.67 1.59
CA SER A 223 -7.84 -11.92 1.15
C SER A 223 -8.19 -10.61 0.43
N PRO A 224 -9.11 -10.58 -0.56
CA PRO A 224 -9.53 -9.33 -1.20
C PRO A 224 -10.26 -8.40 -0.23
N ALA A 225 -11.07 -8.93 0.69
CA ALA A 225 -11.77 -8.13 1.69
C ALA A 225 -10.77 -7.43 2.63
N LEU A 226 -9.76 -8.15 3.15
CA LEU A 226 -8.70 -7.58 3.98
C LEU A 226 -7.91 -6.51 3.23
N ALA A 227 -7.52 -6.79 1.98
CA ALA A 227 -6.78 -5.84 1.15
C ALA A 227 -7.60 -4.56 0.84
N GLY A 228 -8.86 -4.71 0.43
CA GLY A 228 -9.76 -3.59 0.14
C GLY A 228 -10.02 -2.72 1.37
N LEU A 229 -10.30 -3.33 2.52
CA LEU A 229 -10.47 -2.63 3.80
C LEU A 229 -9.19 -1.90 4.22
N ALA A 230 -8.02 -2.53 4.06
CA ALA A 230 -6.74 -1.91 4.34
C ALA A 230 -6.52 -0.64 3.49
N VAL A 231 -6.76 -0.72 2.17
CA VAL A 231 -6.62 0.42 1.26
C VAL A 231 -7.52 1.59 1.69
N ILE A 232 -8.82 1.33 1.87
CA ILE A 232 -9.81 2.36 2.21
C ILE A 232 -9.47 2.99 3.57
N ALA A 233 -9.16 2.16 4.57
CA ALA A 233 -8.83 2.64 5.91
C ALA A 233 -7.53 3.45 5.93
N LEU A 234 -6.54 3.06 5.13
CA LEU A 234 -5.25 3.77 5.07
C LEU A 234 -5.38 5.13 4.40
N ILE A 235 -6.06 5.21 3.24
CA ILE A 235 -6.31 6.49 2.54
C ILE A 235 -7.09 7.44 3.46
N THR A 236 -8.13 6.92 4.13
CA THR A 236 -8.96 7.70 5.05
C THR A 236 -8.14 8.17 6.26
N GLY A 237 -7.39 7.27 6.89
CA GLY A 237 -6.57 7.56 8.06
C GLY A 237 -5.49 8.62 7.79
N LEU A 238 -4.76 8.49 6.69
CA LEU A 238 -3.73 9.46 6.31
C LEU A 238 -4.31 10.81 5.94
N THR A 239 -5.46 10.83 5.25
CA THR A 239 -6.16 12.07 4.94
C THR A 239 -6.62 12.78 6.21
N MET A 240 -7.22 12.04 7.16
CA MET A 240 -7.64 12.55 8.46
C MET A 240 -6.46 13.08 9.27
N ALA A 241 -5.33 12.35 9.31
CA ALA A 241 -4.13 12.77 10.02
C ALA A 241 -3.61 14.14 9.52
N MET A 242 -3.66 14.33 8.21
CA MET A 242 -3.23 15.57 7.54
C MET A 242 -4.16 16.75 7.76
N VAL A 243 -5.48 16.50 7.76
CA VAL A 243 -6.46 17.53 8.11
C VAL A 243 -6.28 17.95 9.56
N GLY A 244 -6.04 16.98 10.47
CA GLY A 244 -5.72 17.22 11.86
C GLY A 244 -4.52 18.16 12.04
N ARG A 245 -3.38 17.85 11.39
CA ARG A 245 -2.18 18.70 11.42
C ARG A 245 -2.46 20.13 10.99
N ARG A 246 -3.24 20.33 9.93
CA ARG A 246 -3.58 21.66 9.40
C ARG A 246 -4.44 22.47 10.36
N ILE A 247 -5.43 21.85 11.00
CA ILE A 247 -6.27 22.52 12.00
C ILE A 247 -5.41 23.00 13.16
N SER A 248 -4.48 22.16 13.63
CA SER A 248 -3.56 22.50 14.71
C SER A 248 -2.61 23.65 14.34
N SER A 249 -2.02 23.63 13.14
CA SER A 249 -1.16 24.73 12.67
C SER A 249 -1.91 26.06 12.54
N ARG A 250 -3.18 26.05 12.09
CA ARG A 250 -4.01 27.26 12.01
C ARG A 250 -4.35 27.83 13.39
N LYS A 251 -4.65 26.97 14.38
CA LYS A 251 -4.89 27.42 15.75
C LYS A 251 -3.64 28.07 16.35
N ALA A 252 -2.47 27.51 16.11
CA ALA A 252 -1.20 28.08 16.57
C ALA A 252 -0.91 29.45 15.94
N SER A 253 -1.14 29.62 14.63
CA SER A 253 -0.92 30.92 13.96
C SER A 253 -1.89 32.00 14.43
N VAL A 254 -3.14 31.65 14.75
CA VAL A 254 -4.12 32.60 15.30
C VAL A 254 -3.74 33.00 16.73
N SER A 255 -3.23 32.06 17.53
CA SER A 255 -2.78 32.36 18.90
C SER A 255 -1.48 33.16 18.99
N ALA A 256 -0.67 33.18 17.93
CA ALA A 256 0.60 33.92 17.87
C ALA A 256 0.47 35.31 17.21
N GLY A 257 -0.72 35.64 16.69
CA GLY A 257 -1.03 36.92 16.05
C GLY A 257 -1.87 37.86 16.94
N VAL A 258 -1.91 37.60 18.24
CA VAL A 258 -2.46 38.47 19.30
C VAL A 258 -1.30 38.83 20.22
#